data_AF-A0A1C3JLR5-F1
#
_entry.id   AF-A0A1C3JLR5-F1
#
_cell.length_a   1.000
_cell.length_b   1.000
_cell.length_c   1.000
_cell.angle_alpha   90.00
_cell.angle_beta   90.00
_cell.angle_gamma   90.00
#
_symmetry.space_group_name_H-M   'P 1'
#
loop_
_entity.id
_entity.type
_entity.pdbx_description
1 polymer ?
#
loop_
_entity_poly.entity_id
_entity_poly.type
_entity_poly.pdbx_seq_one_letter_code
_entity_poly.pdbx_strand_id
1 'polypeptide(L)'
;MQIRTLQVQDLEAVSAVCMKAFMASVAESLSEEGIATFTKVAASDAFFERMSKDTHMLVALIKDEIVGVAELREGHHVSMLFVRPDHQRHGIGTQLLDALLLLARSPKITVSASLSSIAAYHKYGFIECGDINEIAGLVYQPMDITLPK
;
A
#
# COMPACT_ATOMS: atom_id res chain seq x y z
N MET A 1 -2.25 -2.58 19.28
CA MET A 1 -2.48 -2.47 17.83
C MET A 1 -2.90 -3.84 17.33
N GLN A 2 -3.86 -3.92 16.42
CA GLN A 2 -4.35 -5.17 15.83
C GLN A 2 -4.23 -5.09 14.31
N ILE A 3 -3.85 -6.20 13.66
CA ILE A 3 -3.93 -6.34 12.21
C ILE A 3 -4.98 -7.41 11.90
N ARG A 4 -5.88 -7.12 10.96
CA ARG A 4 -6.90 -8.06 10.49
C ARG A 4 -7.20 -7.85 9.01
N THR A 5 -7.90 -8.81 8.40
CA THR A 5 -8.44 -8.66 7.06
C THR A 5 -9.43 -7.51 6.98
N LEU A 6 -9.38 -6.76 5.88
CA LEU A 6 -10.34 -5.72 5.52
C LEU A 6 -11.76 -6.30 5.45
N GLN A 7 -12.73 -5.57 6.00
CA GLN A 7 -14.15 -5.87 5.88
C GLN A 7 -14.87 -4.78 5.10
N VAL A 8 -16.06 -5.08 4.57
CA VAL A 8 -16.84 -4.13 3.76
C VAL A 8 -17.16 -2.84 4.53
N GLN A 9 -17.38 -2.93 5.84
CA GLN A 9 -17.61 -1.78 6.72
C GLN A 9 -16.40 -0.84 6.86
N ASP A 10 -15.20 -1.30 6.51
CA ASP A 10 -13.95 -0.54 6.66
C ASP A 10 -13.64 0.34 5.44
N LEU A 11 -14.35 0.15 4.32
CA LEU A 11 -13.99 0.69 3.01
C LEU A 11 -13.87 2.22 3.00
N GLU A 12 -14.82 2.91 3.65
CA GLU A 12 -14.78 4.37 3.76
C GLU A 12 -13.58 4.85 4.59
N ALA A 13 -13.33 4.18 5.72
CA ALA A 13 -12.22 4.53 6.60
C ALA A 13 -10.86 4.29 5.92
N VAL A 14 -10.72 3.19 5.18
CA VAL A 14 -9.53 2.87 4.40
C VAL A 14 -9.31 3.86 3.26
N SER A 15 -10.35 4.19 2.51
CA SER A 15 -10.30 5.23 1.48
C SER A 15 -9.80 6.55 2.08
N ALA A 16 -10.35 6.96 3.23
CA ALA A 16 -9.92 8.18 3.91
C ALA A 16 -8.45 8.12 4.38
N VAL A 17 -7.97 6.98 4.88
CA VAL A 17 -6.57 6.78 5.27
C VAL A 17 -5.63 6.87 4.06
N CYS A 18 -5.95 6.18 2.97
CA CYS A 18 -5.19 6.24 1.72
C CYS A 18 -5.10 7.67 1.20
N MET A 19 -6.24 8.35 1.09
CA MET A 19 -6.29 9.72 0.58
C MET A 19 -5.50 10.69 1.47
N LYS A 20 -5.65 10.60 2.81
CA LYS A 20 -4.88 11.44 3.73
C LYS A 20 -3.37 11.19 3.63
N ALA A 21 -2.96 9.93 3.58
CA ALA A 21 -1.54 9.57 3.48
C ALA A 21 -0.94 10.00 2.14
N PHE A 22 -1.65 9.78 1.04
CA PHE A 22 -1.24 10.16 -0.31
C PHE A 22 -1.13 11.68 -0.47
N MET A 23 -2.14 12.43 -0.01
CA MET A 23 -2.12 13.89 -0.06
C MET A 23 -0.96 14.50 0.73
N ALA A 24 -0.60 13.90 1.86
CA ALA A 24 0.48 14.38 2.72
C ALA A 24 1.89 14.03 2.21
N SER A 25 2.06 13.11 1.27
CA SER A 25 3.39 12.54 0.95
C SER A 25 3.71 12.34 -0.52
N VAL A 26 2.71 12.31 -1.40
CA VAL A 26 2.88 12.00 -2.83
C VAL A 26 2.24 13.06 -3.71
N ALA A 27 1.08 13.62 -3.32
CA ALA A 27 0.30 14.51 -4.19
C ALA A 27 1.07 15.74 -4.70
N GLU A 28 1.93 16.37 -3.87
CA GLU A 28 2.73 17.53 -4.30
C GLU A 28 3.71 17.23 -5.44
N SER A 29 4.09 15.95 -5.59
CA SER A 29 5.03 15.50 -6.62
C SER A 29 4.35 15.02 -7.92
N LEU A 30 3.02 15.02 -7.97
CA LEU A 30 2.25 14.46 -9.08
C LEU A 30 1.44 15.52 -9.82
N SER A 31 1.09 15.19 -11.06
CA SER A 31 0.15 15.97 -11.85
C SER A 31 -1.29 15.84 -11.34
N GLU A 32 -2.18 16.71 -11.79
CA GLU A 32 -3.62 16.60 -11.53
C GLU A 32 -4.18 15.25 -12.02
N GLU A 33 -3.66 14.72 -13.13
CA GLU A 33 -4.01 13.39 -13.63
C GLU A 33 -3.61 12.30 -12.63
N GLY A 34 -2.39 12.33 -12.09
CA GLY A 34 -1.94 11.38 -11.09
C GLY A 34 -2.80 11.39 -9.84
N ILE A 35 -3.17 12.58 -9.36
CA ILE A 35 -4.08 12.76 -8.22
C ILE A 35 -5.45 12.16 -8.52
N ALA A 36 -6.03 12.44 -9.69
CA ALA A 36 -7.32 11.91 -10.10
C ALA A 36 -7.30 10.38 -10.24
N THR A 37 -6.23 9.82 -10.82
CA THR A 37 -6.01 8.38 -10.95
C THR A 37 -5.94 7.71 -9.59
N PHE A 38 -5.13 8.23 -8.66
CA PHE A 38 -5.04 7.65 -7.32
C PHE A 38 -6.37 7.75 -6.57
N THR A 39 -7.09 8.86 -6.70
CA THR A 39 -8.40 9.05 -6.07
C THR A 39 -9.39 7.96 -6.48
N LYS A 40 -9.40 7.57 -7.77
CA LYS A 40 -10.23 6.45 -8.26
C LYS A 40 -9.77 5.11 -7.69
N VAL A 41 -8.46 4.87 -7.60
CA VAL A 41 -7.90 3.63 -7.05
C VAL A 41 -8.20 3.47 -5.56
N ALA A 42 -8.13 4.57 -4.81
CA ALA A 42 -8.40 4.63 -3.37
C ALA A 42 -9.89 4.74 -3.02
N ALA A 43 -10.79 4.86 -3.99
CA ALA A 43 -12.23 4.92 -3.75
C ALA A 43 -12.77 3.65 -3.07
N SER A 44 -13.79 3.81 -2.22
CA SER A 44 -14.45 2.70 -1.52
C SER A 44 -14.95 1.63 -2.48
N ASP A 45 -15.57 2.05 -3.59
CA ASP A 45 -16.12 1.14 -4.61
C ASP A 45 -14.99 0.35 -5.29
N ALA A 46 -13.86 0.99 -5.55
CA ALA A 46 -12.70 0.32 -6.15
C ALA A 46 -12.08 -0.71 -5.19
N PHE A 47 -12.04 -0.43 -3.88
CA PHE A 47 -11.67 -1.43 -2.88
C PHE A 47 -12.68 -2.58 -2.85
N PHE A 48 -13.98 -2.28 -2.83
CA PHE A 48 -15.04 -3.30 -2.84
C PHE A 48 -14.91 -4.26 -4.03
N GLU A 49 -14.70 -3.72 -5.23
CA GLU A 49 -14.46 -4.54 -6.42
C GLU A 49 -13.21 -5.42 -6.27
N ARG A 50 -12.10 -4.87 -5.76
CA ARG A 50 -10.86 -5.62 -5.58
C ARG A 50 -10.97 -6.71 -4.50
N MET A 51 -11.81 -6.53 -3.48
CA MET A 51 -12.05 -7.56 -2.45
C MET A 51 -12.59 -8.88 -3.05
N SER A 52 -13.27 -8.82 -4.20
CA SER A 52 -13.78 -10.00 -4.91
C SER A 52 -12.74 -10.68 -5.82
N LYS A 53 -11.57 -10.07 -6.00
CA LYS A 53 -10.47 -10.58 -6.83
C LYS A 53 -9.46 -11.36 -5.98
N ASP A 54 -8.42 -11.89 -6.62
CA ASP A 54 -7.29 -12.54 -5.94
C ASP A 54 -6.40 -11.49 -5.26
N THR A 55 -6.91 -10.91 -4.17
CA THR A 55 -6.24 -9.90 -3.36
C THR A 55 -6.34 -10.22 -1.88
N HIS A 56 -5.27 -9.95 -1.15
CA HIS A 56 -5.26 -9.93 0.31
C HIS A 56 -5.17 -8.48 0.77
N MET A 57 -6.19 -8.01 1.49
CA MET A 57 -6.22 -6.68 2.06
C MET A 57 -6.23 -6.76 3.57
N LEU A 58 -5.24 -6.12 4.20
CA LEU A 58 -5.08 -6.05 5.64
C LEU A 58 -5.23 -4.61 6.11
N VAL A 59 -5.82 -4.45 7.29
CA VAL A 59 -5.93 -3.16 7.99
C VAL A 59 -5.27 -3.24 9.35
N ALA A 60 -4.63 -2.13 9.75
CA ALA A 60 -4.08 -1.94 11.09
C ALA A 60 -5.02 -1.05 11.90
N LEU A 61 -5.36 -1.48 13.12
CA LEU A 61 -6.24 -0.78 14.04
C LEU A 61 -5.53 -0.39 15.35
N ILE A 62 -5.82 0.82 15.82
CA ILE A 62 -5.46 1.32 17.15
C ILE A 62 -6.72 1.90 17.78
N LYS A 63 -7.15 1.36 18.93
CA LYS A 63 -8.39 1.76 19.62
C LYS A 63 -9.60 1.75 18.68
N ASP A 64 -9.73 0.67 17.90
CA ASP A 64 -10.78 0.45 16.88
C ASP A 64 -10.79 1.43 15.70
N GLU A 65 -9.83 2.37 15.62
CA GLU A 65 -9.63 3.20 14.45
C GLU A 65 -8.67 2.55 13.47
N ILE A 66 -9.03 2.55 12.19
CA ILE A 66 -8.13 2.16 11.12
C ILE A 66 -7.07 3.25 10.93
N VAL A 67 -5.81 2.85 11.06
CA VAL A 67 -4.63 3.72 10.96
C VAL A 67 -3.73 3.33 9.81
N GLY A 68 -3.97 2.20 9.15
CA GLY A 68 -3.21 1.79 7.99
C GLY A 68 -3.86 0.66 7.22
N VAL A 69 -3.44 0.49 5.97
CA VAL A 69 -3.92 -0.52 5.03
C VAL A 69 -2.75 -1.04 4.21
N ALA A 70 -2.80 -2.34 3.88
CA ALA A 70 -1.90 -2.96 2.94
C ALA A 70 -2.66 -3.91 2.01
N GLU A 71 -2.24 -4.02 0.76
CA GLU A 71 -2.85 -4.86 -0.27
C GLU A 71 -1.77 -5.66 -1.03
N LEU A 72 -1.99 -6.97 -1.14
CA LEU A 72 -1.21 -7.89 -1.97
C LEU A 72 -2.12 -8.46 -3.06
N ARG A 73 -1.77 -8.26 -4.32
CA ARG A 73 -2.45 -8.86 -5.46
C ARG A 73 -1.72 -10.12 -5.91
N GLU A 74 -2.50 -11.12 -6.32
CA GLU A 74 -2.02 -12.34 -6.98
C GLU A 74 -0.93 -13.06 -6.16
N GLY A 75 -0.94 -12.86 -4.83
CA GLY A 75 0.02 -13.43 -3.89
C GLY A 75 1.48 -12.96 -4.05
N HIS A 76 1.77 -11.91 -4.82
CA HIS A 76 3.17 -11.52 -5.07
C HIS A 76 3.40 -10.02 -5.32
N HIS A 77 2.37 -9.21 -5.54
CA HIS A 77 2.56 -7.79 -5.85
C HIS A 77 1.91 -6.91 -4.78
N VAL A 78 2.71 -6.16 -4.03
CA VAL A 78 2.21 -5.17 -3.06
C VAL A 78 1.71 -3.97 -3.84
N SER A 79 0.40 -3.82 -3.95
CA SER A 79 -0.23 -2.72 -4.70
C SER A 79 -0.54 -1.51 -3.82
N MET A 80 -0.72 -1.70 -2.52
CA MET A 80 -0.93 -0.61 -1.57
C MET A 80 -0.25 -0.88 -0.23
N LEU A 81 0.32 0.18 0.33
CA LEU A 81 0.80 0.21 1.71
C LEU A 81 0.74 1.66 2.20
N PHE A 82 -0.30 2.00 2.97
CA PHE A 82 -0.51 3.35 3.47
C PHE A 82 -0.75 3.34 4.98
N VAL A 83 -0.15 4.32 5.65
CA VAL A 83 -0.32 4.56 7.08
C VAL A 83 -0.70 6.01 7.27
N ARG A 84 -1.69 6.27 8.12
CA ARG A 84 -2.20 7.60 8.47
C ARG A 84 -1.03 8.49 8.91
N PRO A 85 -0.87 9.73 8.41
CA PRO A 85 0.31 10.56 8.66
C PRO A 85 0.67 10.75 10.14
N ASP A 86 -0.33 10.90 11.01
CA ASP A 86 -0.20 11.04 12.46
C ASP A 86 0.31 9.76 13.16
N HIS A 87 0.29 8.61 12.46
CA HIS A 87 0.71 7.30 12.96
C HIS A 87 1.91 6.72 12.20
N GLN A 88 2.48 7.46 11.24
CA GLN A 88 3.70 7.04 10.54
C GLN A 88 4.92 7.04 11.46
N ARG A 89 6.01 6.35 11.04
CA ARG A 89 7.27 6.22 11.79
C ARG A 89 7.17 5.49 13.15
N HIS A 90 6.06 4.81 13.41
CA HIS A 90 5.84 3.96 14.59
C HIS A 90 5.92 2.45 14.28
N GLY A 91 6.49 2.05 13.14
CA GLY A 91 6.62 0.64 12.73
C GLY A 91 5.32 -0.02 12.26
N ILE A 92 4.23 0.73 12.05
CA ILE A 92 2.95 0.19 11.57
C ILE A 92 3.06 -0.35 10.14
N GLY A 93 3.74 0.40 9.26
CA GLY A 93 3.96 -0.02 7.88
C GLY A 93 4.74 -1.33 7.79
N THR A 94 5.77 -1.48 8.63
CA THR A 94 6.53 -2.73 8.76
C THR A 94 5.63 -3.89 9.16
N GLN A 95 4.83 -3.74 10.22
CA GLN A 95 3.98 -4.83 10.71
C GLN A 95 2.88 -5.21 9.72
N LEU A 96 2.32 -4.23 8.98
CA LEU A 96 1.39 -4.49 7.89
C LEU A 96 2.05 -5.29 6.77
N LEU A 97 3.25 -4.88 6.35
CA LEU A 97 4.00 -5.57 5.31
C LEU A 97 4.38 -6.98 5.74
N ASP A 98 4.92 -7.17 6.94
CA ASP A 98 5.27 -8.49 7.47
C ASP A 98 4.06 -9.43 7.46
N ALA A 99 2.90 -8.96 7.95
CA ALA A 99 1.67 -9.74 7.92
C ALA A 99 1.21 -10.07 6.49
N LEU A 100 1.44 -9.16 5.55
CA LEU A 100 1.12 -9.34 4.14
C LEU A 100 2.05 -10.36 3.46
N LEU A 101 3.34 -10.33 3.78
CA LEU A 101 4.35 -11.25 3.25
C LEU A 101 4.11 -12.70 3.69
N LEU A 102 3.50 -12.93 4.85
CA LEU A 102 3.05 -14.27 5.28
C LEU A 102 1.95 -14.85 4.37
N LEU A 103 1.22 -14.01 3.64
CA LEU A 103 0.18 -14.41 2.68
C LEU A 103 0.73 -14.55 1.26
N ALA A 104 2.02 -14.29 1.05
CA ALA A 104 2.63 -14.42 -0.25
C ALA A 104 2.68 -15.87 -0.73
N ARG A 105 2.42 -16.06 -2.03
CA ARG A 105 2.49 -17.36 -2.72
C ARG A 105 3.68 -17.48 -3.66
N SER A 106 4.48 -16.41 -3.76
CA SER A 106 5.69 -16.34 -4.56
C SER A 106 6.89 -16.04 -3.65
N PRO A 107 8.07 -16.62 -3.91
CA PRO A 107 9.29 -16.21 -3.23
C PRO A 107 9.72 -14.80 -3.61
N LYS A 108 9.31 -14.31 -4.79
CA LYS A 108 9.62 -12.96 -5.26
C LYS A 108 8.40 -12.07 -5.08
N ILE A 109 8.56 -10.99 -4.33
CA ILE A 109 7.53 -9.98 -4.09
C ILE A 109 7.93 -8.68 -4.77
N THR A 110 6.99 -8.05 -5.46
CA THR A 110 7.24 -6.80 -6.18
C THR A 110 6.40 -5.67 -5.62
N VAL A 111 6.86 -4.45 -5.81
CA VAL A 111 6.13 -3.23 -5.47
C VAL A 111 6.44 -2.12 -6.48
N SER A 112 5.44 -1.32 -6.79
CA SER A 112 5.59 -0.04 -7.48
C SER A 112 5.67 1.06 -6.43
N ALA A 113 6.87 1.34 -5.92
CA ALA A 113 7.07 2.27 -4.81
C ALA A 113 6.96 3.72 -5.27
N SER A 114 6.20 4.56 -4.55
CA SER A 114 6.30 6.02 -4.76
C SER A 114 7.72 6.49 -4.42
N LEU A 115 8.19 7.57 -5.07
CA LEU A 115 9.55 8.07 -4.82
C LEU A 115 9.81 8.41 -3.34
N SER A 116 8.79 8.90 -2.63
CA SER A 116 8.86 9.18 -1.20
C SER A 116 8.91 7.93 -0.30
N SER A 117 8.56 6.76 -0.83
CA SER A 117 8.52 5.48 -0.09
C SER A 117 9.75 4.59 -0.30
N ILE A 118 10.63 4.89 -1.26
CA ILE A 118 11.83 4.10 -1.59
C ILE A 118 12.67 3.82 -0.33
N ALA A 119 12.96 4.86 0.46
CA ALA A 119 13.73 4.73 1.70
C ALA A 119 13.07 3.82 2.76
N ALA A 120 11.74 3.69 2.75
CA ALA A 120 11.03 2.75 3.60
C ALA A 120 11.18 1.31 3.08
N TYR A 121 10.99 1.10 1.78
CA TYR A 121 11.13 -0.21 1.14
C TYR A 121 12.55 -0.78 1.25
N HIS A 122 13.58 0.05 1.16
CA HIS A 122 14.95 -0.38 1.47
C HIS A 122 15.11 -0.95 2.88
N LYS A 123 14.48 -0.32 3.88
CA LYS A 123 14.52 -0.82 5.26
C LYS A 123 13.79 -2.15 5.41
N TYR A 124 12.84 -2.43 4.52
CA TYR A 124 12.14 -3.72 4.44
C TYR A 124 12.94 -4.76 3.65
N GLY A 125 14.08 -4.40 3.06
CA GLY A 125 14.92 -5.30 2.28
C GLY A 125 14.59 -5.34 0.79
N PHE A 126 13.72 -4.46 0.30
CA PHE A 126 13.48 -4.33 -1.15
C PHE A 126 14.63 -3.59 -1.82
N ILE A 127 14.90 -3.98 -3.06
CA ILE A 127 15.89 -3.37 -3.95
C ILE A 127 15.24 -2.93 -5.25
N GLU A 128 15.78 -1.90 -5.90
CA GLU A 128 15.32 -1.47 -7.22
C GLU A 128 15.60 -2.55 -8.26
N CYS A 129 14.62 -2.80 -9.13
CA CYS A 129 14.71 -3.83 -10.16
C CYS A 129 14.41 -3.32 -11.58
N GLY A 130 14.38 -2.00 -11.77
CA GLY A 130 14.12 -1.34 -13.05
C GLY A 130 14.26 0.18 -12.93
N ASP A 131 13.99 0.90 -14.02
CA ASP A 131 14.03 2.36 -14.03
C ASP A 131 12.76 2.97 -13.44
N ILE A 132 12.84 4.24 -13.01
CA ILE A 132 11.66 5.04 -12.65
C ILE A 132 10.73 5.10 -13.86
N ASN A 133 9.45 4.82 -13.61
CA ASN A 133 8.41 4.80 -14.63
C ASN A 133 7.19 5.60 -14.17
N GLU A 134 6.31 5.90 -15.13
CA GLU A 134 5.05 6.58 -14.88
C GLU A 134 3.90 5.78 -15.49
N ILE A 135 2.79 5.66 -14.77
CA ILE A 135 1.55 5.10 -15.29
C ILE A 135 0.37 5.98 -14.90
N ALA A 136 -0.35 6.51 -15.89
CA ALA A 136 -1.53 7.36 -15.69
C ALA A 136 -1.30 8.51 -14.67
N GLY A 137 -0.16 9.19 -14.80
CA GLY A 137 0.24 10.29 -13.91
C GLY A 137 0.88 9.87 -12.58
N LEU A 138 1.01 8.57 -12.30
CA LEU A 138 1.65 8.06 -11.08
C LEU A 138 3.10 7.66 -11.36
N VAL A 139 4.04 8.42 -10.81
CA VAL A 139 5.48 8.12 -10.88
C VAL A 139 5.86 7.10 -9.80
N TYR A 140 6.55 6.03 -10.19
CA TYR A 140 6.97 4.97 -9.29
C TYR A 140 8.34 4.38 -9.66
N GLN A 141 9.00 3.81 -8.66
CA GLN A 141 10.22 3.02 -8.78
C GLN A 141 9.85 1.53 -8.60
N PRO A 142 10.04 0.67 -9.62
CA PRO A 142 9.92 -0.78 -9.45
C PRO A 142 10.95 -1.27 -8.43
N MET A 143 10.48 -2.00 -7.42
CA MET A 143 11.33 -2.66 -6.44
C MET A 143 10.85 -4.10 -6.19
N ASP A 144 11.77 -4.97 -5.80
CA ASP A 144 11.45 -6.34 -5.41
C ASP A 144 12.23 -6.81 -4.18
N ILE A 145 11.72 -7.86 -3.54
CA ILE A 145 12.41 -8.61 -2.50
C ILE A 145 12.23 -10.11 -2.78
N THR A 146 13.27 -10.89 -2.47
CA THR A 146 13.19 -12.35 -2.47
C THR A 146 13.12 -12.85 -1.04
N LEU A 147 12.00 -13.49 -0.68
CA LEU A 147 11.80 -14.10 0.62
C LEU A 147 12.66 -15.37 0.74
N PRO A 148 13.28 -15.63 1.91
CA PRO A 148 13.97 -16.89 2.17
C PRO A 148 12.97 -18.05 2.11
N LYS A 149 13.41 -19.18 1.55
CA LYS A 149 12.64 -20.43 1.49
C LYS A 149 12.53 -21.09 2.86
#